data_AF-A0A497BWC6-F1
#
_entry.id   AF-A0A497BWC6-F1
#
_cell.length_a   1.000
_cell.length_b   1.000
_cell.length_c   1.000
_cell.angle_alpha   90.00
_cell.angle_beta   90.00
_cell.angle_gamma   90.00
#
_symmetry.space_group_name_H-M   'P 1'
#
loop_
_entity.id
_entity.type
_entity.pdbx_description
1 polymer ?
#
loop_
_entity_poly.entity_id
_entity_poly.type
_entity_poly.pdbx_seq_one_letter_code
_entity_poly.pdbx_strand_id
1 'polypeptide(L)'
;MLIGIAGPAGSGKDTFANAAARAARAHDEWAVVDSFAAPLKRSAAVAIGVPEEILLDHKRRGKMTVMIHNEDGITQYSHKLSVRKYLQLYGTEAHRDIFGDDFWIKNLLERYWRTG
;
A
#
# COMPACT_ATOMS: atom_id res chain seq x y z
N MET A 1 -6.20 11.93 -18.30
CA MET A 1 -4.80 11.48 -18.51
C MET A 1 -4.29 10.84 -17.22
N LEU A 2 -3.55 9.73 -17.29
CA LEU A 2 -2.89 9.10 -16.12
C LEU A 2 -1.39 9.33 -16.21
N ILE A 3 -0.77 9.84 -15.13
CA ILE A 3 0.67 10.08 -15.05
C ILE A 3 1.26 9.20 -13.94
N GLY A 4 2.17 8.30 -14.30
CA GLY A 4 2.95 7.50 -13.34
C GLY A 4 4.19 8.25 -12.88
N ILE A 5 4.36 8.44 -11.57
CA ILE A 5 5.54 9.09 -10.99
C ILE A 5 6.32 8.05 -10.18
N ALA A 6 7.58 7.82 -10.54
CA ALA A 6 8.46 6.86 -9.88
C ALA A 6 9.75 7.52 -9.39
N GLY A 7 10.27 7.05 -8.25
CA GLY A 7 11.54 7.51 -7.70
C GLY A 7 11.81 6.94 -6.30
N PRO A 8 13.08 6.92 -5.84
CA PRO A 8 13.44 6.48 -4.49
C PRO A 8 12.72 7.28 -3.40
N ALA A 9 12.67 6.73 -2.17
CA ALA A 9 12.21 7.49 -1.01
C ALA A 9 13.12 8.71 -0.80
N GLY A 10 12.54 9.90 -0.60
CA GLY A 10 13.30 11.15 -0.45
C GLY A 10 13.71 11.83 -1.76
N SER A 11 13.39 11.27 -2.93
CA SER A 11 13.70 11.87 -4.24
C SER A 11 12.85 13.09 -4.63
N GLY A 12 11.90 13.51 -3.78
CA GLY A 12 11.00 14.62 -4.09
C GLY A 12 9.80 14.26 -4.99
N LYS A 13 9.62 12.99 -5.38
CA LYS A 13 8.48 12.54 -6.21
C LYS A 13 7.10 12.96 -5.70
N ASP A 14 6.89 12.91 -4.38
CA ASP A 14 5.62 13.28 -3.77
C ASP A 14 5.44 14.80 -3.81
N THR A 15 6.52 15.56 -3.65
CA THR A 15 6.53 17.02 -3.79
C THR A 15 6.18 17.43 -5.22
N PHE A 16 6.82 16.78 -6.21
CA PHE A 16 6.54 17.02 -7.63
C PHE A 16 5.09 16.70 -7.99
N ALA A 17 4.58 15.52 -7.60
CA ALA A 17 3.20 15.12 -7.85
C ALA A 17 2.19 16.17 -7.33
N ASN A 18 2.40 16.65 -6.10
CA ASN A 18 1.55 17.66 -5.48
C ASN A 18 1.71 19.05 -6.12
N ALA A 19 2.89 19.39 -6.65
CA ALA A 19 3.09 20.64 -7.38
C ALA A 19 2.39 20.60 -8.75
N ALA A 20 2.55 19.52 -9.51
CA ALA A 20 1.90 19.32 -10.80
C ALA A 20 0.37 19.35 -10.68
N ALA A 21 -0.20 18.65 -9.70
CA ALA A 21 -1.64 18.68 -9.46
C ALA A 21 -2.16 20.07 -9.05
N ARG A 22 -1.36 20.84 -8.30
CA ARG A 22 -1.69 22.24 -7.97
C ARG A 22 -1.68 23.12 -9.22
N ALA A 23 -0.69 22.97 -10.09
CA ALA A 23 -0.62 23.71 -11.35
C ALA A 23 -1.82 23.40 -12.26
N ALA A 24 -2.17 22.12 -12.44
CA ALA A 24 -3.32 21.72 -13.25
C ALA A 24 -4.64 22.33 -12.74
N ARG A 25 -4.88 22.26 -11.42
CA ARG A 25 -6.08 22.88 -10.81
C ARG A 25 -6.12 24.39 -10.94
N ALA A 26 -4.96 25.07 -10.99
CA ALA A 26 -4.90 26.51 -11.23
C ALA A 26 -5.31 26.88 -12.67
N HIS A 27 -5.36 25.90 -13.58
CA HIS A 27 -5.88 26.02 -14.94
C HIS A 27 -7.28 25.39 -15.09
N ASP A 28 -8.05 25.30 -13.99
CA ASP A 28 -9.40 24.71 -13.94
C ASP A 28 -9.47 23.24 -14.40
N GLU A 29 -8.35 22.51 -14.38
CA GLU A 29 -8.35 21.07 -14.64
C GLU A 29 -8.62 20.24 -13.39
N TRP A 30 -9.38 19.17 -13.55
CA TRP A 30 -9.54 18.17 -12.49
C TRP A 30 -8.29 17.30 -12.38
N ALA A 31 -7.57 17.44 -11.26
CA ALA A 31 -6.39 16.63 -10.96
C ALA A 31 -6.47 16.01 -9.57
N VAL A 32 -6.10 14.74 -9.46
CA VAL A 32 -6.02 13.99 -8.20
C VAL A 32 -4.66 13.33 -8.08
N VAL A 33 -4.08 13.37 -6.87
CA VAL A 33 -2.85 12.64 -6.54
C VAL A 33 -3.24 11.47 -5.64
N ASP A 34 -2.90 10.25 -6.04
CA ASP A 34 -3.10 9.05 -5.23
C ASP A 34 -1.89 8.11 -5.37
N SER A 35 -1.81 7.14 -4.46
CA SER A 35 -0.75 6.14 -4.39
C SER A 35 -1.32 4.74 -4.60
N PHE A 36 -0.72 3.97 -5.52
CA PHE A 36 -1.01 2.54 -5.69
C PHE A 36 -0.85 1.75 -4.38
N ALA A 37 0.01 2.22 -3.47
CA ALA A 37 0.27 1.56 -2.21
C ALA A 37 -0.75 1.93 -1.11
N ALA A 38 -1.66 2.88 -1.30
CA ALA A 38 -2.63 3.26 -0.27
C ALA A 38 -3.64 2.13 0.02
N PRO A 39 -4.35 1.55 -0.98
CA PRO A 39 -5.23 0.39 -0.76
C PRO A 39 -4.50 -0.81 -0.18
N LEU A 40 -3.26 -1.05 -0.64
CA LEU A 40 -2.42 -2.13 -0.15
C LEU A 40 -2.23 -2.05 1.36
N LYS A 41 -1.88 -0.87 1.90
CA LYS A 41 -1.63 -0.69 3.34
C LYS A 41 -2.89 -0.99 4.15
N ARG A 42 -4.03 -0.44 3.72
CA ARG A 42 -5.32 -0.68 4.35
C ARG A 42 -5.71 -2.15 4.32
N SER A 43 -5.61 -2.78 3.16
CA SER A 43 -5.93 -4.20 2.96
C SER A 43 -5.03 -5.09 3.83
N ALA A 44 -3.73 -4.81 3.87
CA ALA A 44 -2.78 -5.54 4.71
C ALA A 44 -3.10 -5.39 6.21
N ALA A 45 -3.45 -4.17 6.66
CA ALA A 45 -3.83 -3.94 8.05
C ALA A 45 -5.09 -4.73 8.46
N VAL A 46 -6.12 -4.71 7.60
CA VAL A 46 -7.36 -5.48 7.78
C VAL A 46 -7.08 -6.98 7.83
N ALA A 47 -6.20 -7.48 6.95
CA ALA A 47 -5.87 -8.90 6.86
C ALA A 47 -5.28 -9.49 8.17
N ILE A 48 -4.65 -8.67 9.01
CA ILE A 48 -4.09 -9.09 10.30
C ILE A 48 -4.81 -8.47 11.49
N GLY A 49 -5.95 -7.79 11.27
CA GLY A 49 -6.79 -7.23 12.32
C GLY A 49 -6.17 -6.08 13.11
N VAL A 50 -5.26 -5.31 12.51
CA VAL A 50 -4.64 -4.14 13.18
C VAL A 50 -5.13 -2.82 12.57
N PRO A 51 -5.21 -1.73 13.34
CA PRO A 51 -5.44 -0.41 12.76
C PRO A 51 -4.34 -0.03 11.77
N GLU A 52 -4.72 0.56 10.64
CA GLU A 52 -3.76 0.96 9.59
C GLU A 52 -2.68 1.91 10.12
N GLU A 53 -3.07 2.89 10.95
CA GLU A 53 -2.15 3.84 11.57
C GLU A 53 -1.04 3.14 12.38
N ILE A 54 -1.43 2.15 13.20
CA ILE A 54 -0.48 1.35 13.97
C ILE A 54 0.49 0.59 13.05
N LEU A 55 -0.01 -0.01 11.97
CA LEU A 55 0.84 -0.70 11.01
C LEU A 55 1.83 0.28 10.34
N LEU A 56 1.38 1.48 10.00
CA LEU A 56 2.17 2.48 9.29
C LEU A 56 3.24 3.15 10.18
N ASP A 57 2.93 3.43 11.44
CA ASP A 57 3.90 3.93 12.41
C ASP A 57 5.09 2.98 12.57
N HIS A 58 4.79 1.69 12.50
CA HIS A 58 5.76 0.62 12.63
C HIS A 58 6.45 0.26 11.30
N LYS A 59 6.08 0.88 10.17
CA LYS A 59 6.64 0.55 8.84
C LYS A 59 8.16 0.66 8.76
N ARG A 60 8.78 1.62 9.47
CA ARG A 60 10.23 1.90 9.35
C ARG A 60 11.09 1.04 10.27
N ARG A 61 10.65 0.81 11.50
CA ARG A 61 11.47 0.16 12.55
C ARG A 61 10.73 -0.95 13.31
N GLY A 62 9.45 -1.13 13.05
CA GLY A 62 8.64 -2.15 13.68
C GLY A 62 8.99 -3.54 13.20
N LYS A 63 8.84 -4.48 14.12
CA LYS A 63 8.94 -5.91 13.89
C LYS A 63 7.58 -6.52 14.15
N MET A 64 7.22 -7.54 13.39
CA MET A 64 6.05 -8.36 13.63
C MET A 64 6.47 -9.83 13.69
N THR A 65 5.65 -10.61 14.37
CA THR A 65 5.79 -12.06 14.45
C THR A 65 4.48 -12.67 13.99
N VAL A 66 4.54 -13.55 12.99
CA VAL A 66 3.42 -14.40 12.60
C VAL A 66 3.56 -15.70 13.37
N MET A 67 2.52 -16.07 14.11
CA MET A 67 2.49 -17.31 14.87
C MET A 67 1.28 -18.14 14.43
N ILE A 68 1.50 -19.43 14.25
CA ILE A 68 0.43 -20.40 14.01
C ILE A 68 0.41 -21.32 15.23
N HIS A 69 -0.73 -21.34 15.90
CA HIS A 69 -0.97 -22.17 17.08
C HIS A 69 -1.92 -23.31 16.72
N ASN A 70 -1.73 -24.46 17.37
CA ASN A 70 -2.75 -25.50 17.44
C ASN A 70 -3.94 -25.05 18.28
N GLU A 71 -5.04 -25.81 18.22
CA GLU A 71 -6.21 -25.61 19.09
C GLU A 71 -5.83 -25.60 20.58
N ASP A 72 -4.83 -26.40 20.96
CA ASP A 72 -4.27 -26.45 22.32
C ASP A 72 -3.37 -25.25 22.70
N GLY A 73 -3.22 -24.26 21.81
CA GLY A 73 -2.40 -23.06 22.01
C GLY A 73 -0.90 -23.24 21.76
N ILE A 74 -0.44 -24.47 21.46
CA ILE A 74 0.97 -24.76 21.19
C ILE A 74 1.38 -24.11 19.85
N THR A 75 2.42 -23.27 19.88
CA THR A 75 2.99 -22.65 18.68
C THR A 75 3.65 -23.71 17.78
N GLN A 76 3.08 -23.97 16.61
CA GLN A 76 3.67 -24.84 15.59
C GLN A 76 4.66 -24.09 14.70
N TYR A 77 4.39 -22.83 14.43
CA TYR A 77 5.19 -22.01 13.54
C TYR A 77 5.33 -20.60 14.10
N SER A 78 6.53 -20.04 13.99
CA SER A 78 6.81 -18.66 14.34
C SER A 78 7.77 -18.07 13.32
N HIS A 79 7.37 -16.97 12.70
CA HIS A 79 8.20 -16.24 11.76
C HIS A 79 8.24 -14.76 12.09
N LYS A 80 9.45 -14.24 12.26
CA LYS A 80 9.70 -12.85 12.60
C LYS A 80 10.15 -12.07 11.37
N LEU A 81 9.47 -10.97 11.10
CA LEU A 81 9.75 -10.12 9.94
C LEU A 81 9.56 -8.64 10.29
N SER A 82 10.14 -7.76 9.48
CA SER A 82 9.84 -6.32 9.59
C SER A 82 8.46 -6.03 9.00
N VAL A 83 7.80 -4.98 9.48
CA VAL A 83 6.54 -4.51 8.89
C VAL A 83 6.72 -4.16 7.41
N ARG A 84 7.88 -3.62 7.04
CA ARG A 84 8.21 -3.36 5.63
C ARG A 84 8.22 -4.65 4.79
N LYS A 85 8.88 -5.71 5.28
CA LYS A 85 8.94 -6.98 4.54
C LYS A 85 7.55 -7.59 4.44
N TYR A 86 6.74 -7.52 5.49
CA TYR A 86 5.34 -7.94 5.43
C TYR A 86 4.55 -7.21 4.33
N LEU A 87 4.61 -5.88 4.27
CA LEU A 87 3.92 -5.11 3.23
C LEU A 87 4.44 -5.43 1.82
N GLN A 88 5.73 -5.76 1.67
CA GLN A 88 6.31 -6.19 0.40
C GLN A 88 5.81 -7.59 -0.02
N LEU A 89 5.82 -8.56 0.91
CA LEU A 89 5.26 -9.90 0.69
C LEU A 89 3.78 -9.80 0.30
N TYR A 90 3.01 -9.02 1.07
CA TYR A 90 1.59 -8.85 0.83
C TYR A 90 1.30 -8.20 -0.53
N GLY A 91 2.02 -7.13 -0.87
CA GLY A 91 1.78 -6.37 -2.10
C GLY A 91 2.22 -7.09 -3.38
N THR A 92 3.42 -7.66 -3.36
CA THR A 92 4.04 -8.29 -4.53
C THR A 92 3.66 -9.77 -4.59
N GLU A 93 4.16 -10.56 -3.64
CA GLU A 93 4.15 -12.02 -3.71
C GLU A 93 2.73 -12.57 -3.53
N ALA A 94 1.96 -12.02 -2.59
CA ALA A 94 0.61 -12.51 -2.30
C ALA A 94 -0.49 -11.91 -3.20
N HIS A 95 -0.21 -10.81 -3.91
CA HIS A 95 -1.22 -10.14 -4.73
C HIS A 95 -0.81 -10.00 -6.19
N ARG A 96 0.23 -9.20 -6.47
CA ARG A 96 0.62 -8.94 -7.86
C ARG A 96 1.00 -10.22 -8.60
N ASP A 97 1.81 -11.06 -7.97
CA ASP A 97 2.32 -12.27 -8.61
C ASP A 97 1.24 -13.36 -8.75
N ILE A 98 0.17 -13.31 -7.93
CA ILE A 98 -0.94 -14.28 -7.93
C ILE A 98 -2.14 -13.82 -8.79
N PHE A 99 -2.53 -12.55 -8.68
CA PHE A 99 -3.73 -11.99 -9.32
C PHE A 99 -3.42 -11.11 -10.55
N GLY A 100 -2.15 -10.86 -10.85
CA GLY A 100 -1.69 -10.14 -12.04
C GLY A 100 -1.04 -8.78 -11.78
N ASP A 101 -0.19 -8.36 -12.71
CA ASP A 101 0.67 -7.18 -12.61
C ASP A 101 -0.09 -5.86 -12.41
N ASP A 102 -1.32 -5.78 -12.91
CA ASP A 102 -2.16 -4.60 -12.89
C ASP A 102 -3.14 -4.55 -11.71
N PHE A 103 -3.08 -5.51 -10.77
CA PHE A 103 -4.01 -5.64 -9.65
C PHE A 103 -4.23 -4.34 -8.87
N TRP A 104 -3.13 -3.65 -8.50
CA TRP A 104 -3.19 -2.40 -7.74
C TRP A 104 -3.62 -1.19 -8.59
N ILE A 105 -3.38 -1.24 -9.89
CA ILE A 105 -3.83 -0.21 -10.84
C ILE A 105 -5.33 -0.31 -11.04
N LYS A 106 -5.85 -1.53 -11.26
CA LYS A 106 -7.30 -1.79 -11.37
C LYS A 106 -8.04 -1.33 -10.11
N ASN A 107 -7.56 -1.73 -8.92
CA ASN A 107 -8.12 -1.29 -7.64
C ASN A 107 -8.09 0.23 -7.44
N LEU A 108 -7.06 0.90 -7.96
CA LEU A 108 -7.00 2.37 -7.94
C LEU A 108 -8.06 2.97 -8.87
N LEU A 109 -8.11 2.52 -10.13
CA LEU A 109 -8.99 3.07 -11.15
C LEU A 109 -10.48 2.86 -10.83
N GLU A 110 -10.84 1.73 -10.20
CA GLU A 110 -12.22 1.49 -9.75
C GLU A 110 -12.75 2.59 -8.83
N ARG A 111 -11.89 3.24 -8.04
CA ARG A 111 -12.30 4.34 -7.15
C ARG A 111 -12.70 5.61 -7.88
N TYR A 112 -12.22 5.78 -9.11
CA TYR A 112 -12.53 6.94 -9.94
C TYR A 112 -13.59 6.64 -11.00
N TRP A 113 -13.65 5.38 -11.48
CA TRP A 113 -14.63 4.98 -12.48
C TRP A 113 -16.03 4.75 -11.90
N ARG A 114 -16.17 4.35 -10.62
CA ARG A 114 -17.48 4.20 -9.96
C ARG A 114 -18.16 5.51 -9.54
N THR A 115 -17.47 6.63 -9.68
CA THR A 115 -17.96 7.96 -9.30
C THR A 115 -18.30 8.85 -10.50
N GLY A 116 -18.31 8.29 -11.71
CA GLY A 116 -18.71 8.95 -12.96
C GLY A 116 -20.07 8.49 -13.44
#